data_AF-A0A7C2Z774-F1
#
_entry.id   AF-A0A7C2Z774-F1
#
_cell.length_a   1.000
_cell.length_b   1.000
_cell.length_c   1.000
_cell.angle_alpha   90.00
_cell.angle_beta   90.00
_cell.angle_gamma   90.00
#
_symmetry.space_group_name_H-M   'P 1'
#
loop_
_entity.id
_entity.type
_entity.pdbx_description
1 polymer ?
#
loop_
_entity_poly.entity_id
_entity_poly.type
_entity_poly.pdbx_seq_one_letter_code
_entity_poly.pdbx_strand_id
1 'polypeptide(L)'
;MQLFRAILASVVLATVLTSISIAQQQQQQTTLTTEQSSPQNTILKPTMTLGDVLFAINVLNTVEIKGNEVEAFLDVKNVLVKAAQEAQKAKKTESDPVTIEMNLLTANNFLTLFQRASIPGSAAERFQAVKQALYASASPQQSQGQKR
;
A
#
# COMPACT_ATOMS: atom_id res chain seq x y z
N MET A 1 1.41 -73.94 16.84
CA MET A 1 2.75 -73.90 17.45
C MET A 1 3.45 -72.66 16.94
N GLN A 2 3.50 -71.63 17.78
CA GLN A 2 4.70 -71.14 18.47
C GLN A 2 5.63 -70.31 17.57
N LEU A 3 5.66 -69.03 17.93
CA LEU A 3 6.45 -67.94 17.37
C LEU A 3 7.92 -68.03 17.77
N PHE A 4 8.75 -67.35 16.96
CA PHE A 4 10.05 -66.78 17.27
C PHE A 4 11.17 -67.73 17.74
N ARG A 5 12.14 -67.93 16.85
CA ARG A 5 13.54 -68.10 17.22
C ARG A 5 14.37 -67.02 16.54
N ALA A 6 15.13 -66.35 17.38
CA ALA A 6 15.99 -65.23 17.10
C ALA A 6 17.42 -65.70 16.75
N ILE A 7 18.30 -64.71 16.50
CA ILE A 7 19.77 -64.75 16.66
C ILE A 7 20.49 -65.48 15.51
N LEU A 8 21.57 -64.99 14.91
CA LEU A 8 22.29 -63.72 14.78
C LEU A 8 23.50 -64.08 13.90
N ALA A 9 24.09 -63.06 13.29
CA ALA A 9 25.50 -62.99 12.91
C ALA A 9 26.00 -63.92 11.79
N SER A 10 26.54 -63.32 10.74
CA SER A 10 28.00 -63.29 10.59
C SER A 10 28.41 -62.30 9.50
N VAL A 11 29.42 -61.51 9.85
CA VAL A 11 30.10 -60.48 9.06
C VAL A 11 31.08 -61.13 8.08
N VAL A 12 31.02 -60.76 6.79
CA VAL A 12 32.13 -60.85 5.81
C VAL A 12 31.83 -59.77 4.75
N LEU A 13 32.46 -58.60 4.75
CA LEU A 13 33.80 -58.23 4.26
C LEU A 13 33.93 -58.23 2.71
N ALA A 14 34.30 -57.04 2.20
CA ALA A 14 34.92 -56.71 0.90
C ALA A 14 33.99 -56.76 -0.34
N THR A 15 34.00 -55.84 -1.32
CA THR A 15 34.69 -54.57 -1.63
C THR A 15 34.05 -54.03 -2.94
N VAL A 16 34.39 -52.79 -3.31
CA VAL A 16 34.41 -52.22 -4.68
C VAL A 16 33.25 -51.29 -5.09
N LEU A 17 33.52 -49.99 -4.90
CA LEU A 17 33.40 -48.89 -5.86
C LEU A 17 32.31 -49.00 -6.93
N THR A 18 31.23 -48.24 -6.74
CA THR A 18 30.51 -47.61 -7.85
C THR A 18 30.15 -46.17 -7.47
N SER A 19 30.70 -45.23 -8.21
CA SER A 19 30.42 -43.80 -8.16
C SER A 19 28.99 -43.57 -8.64
N ILE A 20 28.09 -43.27 -7.71
CA ILE A 20 26.74 -42.80 -8.02
C ILE A 20 26.74 -41.29 -7.77
N SER A 21 26.57 -40.54 -8.85
CA SER A 21 26.44 -39.09 -8.84
C SER A 21 25.29 -38.66 -7.92
N ILE A 22 25.64 -38.09 -6.77
CA ILE A 22 24.69 -37.41 -5.89
C ILE A 22 24.47 -36.01 -6.48
N ALA A 23 23.56 -35.89 -7.44
CA ALA A 23 22.93 -34.61 -7.71
C ALA A 23 21.97 -34.33 -6.54
N GLN A 24 22.49 -33.66 -5.51
CA GLN A 24 21.69 -33.17 -4.39
C GLN A 24 20.63 -32.21 -4.93
N GLN A 25 19.39 -32.69 -5.03
CA GLN A 25 18.22 -31.83 -5.11
C GLN A 25 18.08 -31.12 -3.76
N GLN A 26 18.73 -29.97 -3.64
CA GLN A 26 18.34 -28.96 -2.67
C GLN A 26 16.91 -28.54 -3.02
N GLN A 27 15.93 -29.06 -2.28
CA GLN A 27 14.61 -28.46 -2.20
C GLN A 27 14.77 -27.12 -1.48
N GLN A 28 15.12 -26.10 -2.25
CA GLN A 28 15.03 -24.71 -1.85
C GLN A 28 13.55 -24.37 -1.85
N GLN A 29 12.94 -24.48 -0.66
CA GLN A 29 11.58 -24.03 -0.41
C GLN A 29 11.57 -22.50 -0.49
N THR A 30 11.31 -21.99 -1.69
CA THR A 30 10.99 -20.59 -1.93
C THR A 30 9.70 -20.28 -1.18
N THR A 31 9.83 -19.71 0.01
CA THR A 31 8.74 -18.99 0.66
C THR A 31 8.44 -17.75 -0.19
N LEU A 32 7.47 -17.88 -1.10
CA LEU A 32 6.72 -16.73 -1.59
C LEU A 32 5.96 -16.15 -0.39
N THR A 33 6.61 -15.25 0.34
CA THR A 33 5.89 -14.30 1.17
C THR A 33 5.17 -13.36 0.21
N THR A 34 3.97 -13.74 -0.20
CA THR A 34 2.95 -12.75 -0.51
C THR A 34 2.75 -11.99 0.79
N GLU A 35 3.39 -10.84 0.93
CA GLU A 35 2.97 -9.81 1.88
C GLU A 35 1.54 -9.45 1.49
N GLN A 36 0.59 -10.20 2.04
CA GLN A 36 -0.81 -9.83 2.06
C GLN A 36 -0.91 -8.69 3.08
N SER A 37 -0.45 -7.50 2.67
CA SER A 37 -0.72 -6.27 3.39
C SER A 37 -2.23 -6.19 3.52
N SER A 38 -2.72 -6.39 4.75
CA SER A 38 -4.13 -6.22 5.05
C SER A 38 -4.55 -4.83 4.54
N PRO A 39 -5.66 -4.70 3.80
CA PRO A 39 -6.04 -3.45 3.13
C PRO A 39 -6.19 -2.24 4.07
N GLN A 40 -6.20 -2.46 5.39
CA GLN A 40 -6.19 -1.40 6.40
C GLN A 40 -4.83 -0.70 6.59
N ASN A 41 -3.70 -1.29 6.17
CA ASN A 41 -2.37 -0.72 6.44
C ASN A 41 -1.66 -0.17 5.20
N THR A 42 -2.32 -0.16 4.05
CA THR A 42 -1.78 0.48 2.84
C THR A 42 -1.83 2.00 2.99
N ILE A 43 -0.67 2.65 2.99
CA ILE A 43 -0.53 4.10 3.01
C ILE A 43 -0.31 4.59 1.59
N LEU A 44 -1.17 5.50 1.14
CA LEU A 44 -1.03 6.23 -0.12
C LEU A 44 -0.35 7.59 0.12
N LYS A 45 0.40 8.03 -0.87
CA LYS A 45 1.15 9.30 -0.84
C LYS A 45 0.84 10.20 -2.05
N PRO A 46 -0.41 10.63 -2.26
CA PRO A 46 -0.72 11.59 -3.32
C PRO A 46 0.10 12.86 -3.17
N THR A 47 0.61 13.33 -4.30
CA THR A 47 1.36 14.59 -4.39
C THR A 47 0.62 15.55 -5.31
N MET A 48 0.31 16.74 -4.79
CA MET A 48 -0.40 17.80 -5.51
C MET A 48 0.10 19.17 -5.03
N THR A 49 -0.29 20.26 -5.69
CA THR A 49 0.14 21.60 -5.25
C THR A 49 -0.55 22.00 -3.94
N LEU A 50 0.05 22.90 -3.14
CA LEU A 50 -0.62 23.44 -1.95
C LEU A 50 -1.98 24.06 -2.30
N GLY A 51 -2.04 24.76 -3.44
CA GLY A 51 -3.30 25.29 -3.94
C GLY A 51 -4.36 24.19 -4.12
N ASP A 52 -3.99 23.04 -4.68
CA ASP A 52 -4.92 21.93 -4.88
C ASP A 52 -5.39 21.31 -3.56
N VAL A 53 -4.52 21.26 -2.55
CA VAL A 53 -4.91 20.83 -1.19
C VAL A 53 -5.94 21.80 -0.60
N LEU A 54 -5.69 23.11 -0.71
CA LEU A 54 -6.62 24.14 -0.22
C LEU A 54 -7.95 24.12 -0.98
N PHE A 55 -7.89 23.91 -2.29
CA PHE A 55 -9.07 23.70 -3.11
C PHE A 55 -9.85 22.47 -2.66
N ALA A 56 -9.19 21.33 -2.42
CA ALA A 56 -9.83 20.11 -1.97
C ALA A 56 -10.55 20.30 -0.63
N ILE A 57 -9.93 21.01 0.32
CA ILE A 57 -10.55 21.37 1.61
C ILE A 57 -11.81 22.21 1.38
N ASN A 58 -11.72 23.23 0.52
CA ASN A 58 -12.86 24.11 0.24
C ASN A 58 -14.02 23.37 -0.41
N VAL A 59 -13.72 22.48 -1.37
CA VAL A 59 -14.73 21.63 -2.02
C VAL A 59 -15.37 20.66 -1.02
N LEU A 60 -14.59 20.01 -0.15
CA LEU A 60 -15.16 19.13 0.87
C LEU A 60 -16.09 19.87 1.83
N ASN A 61 -15.78 21.12 2.17
CA ASN A 61 -16.64 21.92 3.04
C ASN A 61 -18.01 22.24 2.42
N THR A 62 -18.23 22.04 1.11
CA THR A 62 -19.54 22.21 0.46
C THR A 62 -20.34 20.91 0.38
N VAL A 63 -19.75 19.77 0.72
CA VAL A 63 -20.42 18.46 0.66
C VAL A 63 -21.36 18.32 1.85
N GLU A 64 -22.64 18.09 1.57
CA GLU A 64 -23.60 17.68 2.59
C GLU A 64 -23.29 16.27 3.06
N ILE A 65 -23.28 16.02 4.38
CA ILE A 65 -22.96 14.71 4.94
C ILE A 65 -24.13 14.13 5.74
N LYS A 66 -24.25 12.80 5.72
CA LYS A 66 -25.17 12.06 6.59
C LYS A 66 -24.51 11.78 7.94
N GLY A 67 -25.30 11.52 8.97
CA GLY A 67 -24.79 11.28 10.33
C GLY A 67 -23.76 10.15 10.42
N ASN A 68 -23.89 9.11 9.60
CA ASN A 68 -22.93 8.00 9.52
C ASN A 68 -21.65 8.32 8.74
N GLU A 69 -21.56 9.48 8.08
CA GLU A 69 -20.38 9.93 7.32
C GLU A 69 -19.50 10.89 8.12
N VAL A 70 -19.93 11.32 9.32
CA VAL A 70 -19.26 12.38 10.11
C VAL A 70 -17.81 12.01 10.41
N GLU A 71 -17.54 10.79 10.87
CA GLU A 71 -16.18 10.34 11.19
C GLU A 71 -15.29 10.32 9.94
N ALA A 72 -15.78 9.70 8.86
CA ALA A 72 -15.08 9.66 7.58
C ALA A 72 -14.77 11.06 7.03
N PHE A 73 -15.71 11.99 7.17
CA PHE A 73 -15.52 13.39 6.78
C PHE A 73 -14.44 14.08 7.62
N LEU A 74 -14.49 13.91 8.94
CA LEU A 74 -13.52 14.52 9.85
C LEU A 74 -12.11 13.98 9.61
N ASP A 75 -11.95 12.67 9.40
CA ASP A 75 -10.65 12.05 9.12
C ASP A 75 -10.00 12.63 7.86
N VAL A 76 -10.77 12.71 6.77
CA VAL A 76 -10.30 13.28 5.51
C VAL A 76 -9.93 14.74 5.69
N LYS A 77 -10.81 15.53 6.33
CA LYS A 77 -10.56 16.96 6.56
C LYS A 77 -9.31 17.19 7.41
N ASN A 78 -9.12 16.41 8.46
CA ASN A 78 -7.96 16.52 9.35
C ASN A 78 -6.65 16.24 8.60
N VAL A 79 -6.61 15.20 7.77
CA VAL A 79 -5.43 14.86 6.97
C VAL A 79 -5.06 15.99 6.01
N LEU A 80 -6.03 16.55 5.28
CA LEU A 80 -5.76 17.63 4.32
C LEU A 80 -5.38 18.94 5.02
N VAL A 81 -6.09 19.31 6.10
CA VAL A 81 -5.80 20.53 6.87
C VAL A 81 -4.42 20.45 7.51
N LYS A 82 -4.05 19.29 8.08
CA LYS A 82 -2.71 19.09 8.64
C LYS A 82 -1.63 19.27 7.58
N ALA A 83 -1.78 18.65 6.41
CA ALA A 83 -0.83 18.79 5.30
C ALA A 83 -0.72 20.25 4.83
N ALA A 84 -1.84 20.96 4.72
CA ALA A 84 -1.86 22.37 4.35
C ALA A 84 -1.17 23.25 5.41
N GLN A 85 -1.38 22.99 6.70
CA GLN A 85 -0.75 23.72 7.80
C GLN A 85 0.77 23.47 7.85
N GLU A 86 1.21 22.22 7.65
CA GLU A 86 2.63 21.88 7.58
C GLU A 86 3.32 22.56 6.39
N ALA A 87 2.68 22.57 5.23
CA ALA A 87 3.17 23.30 4.05
C ALA A 87 3.27 24.82 4.30
N GLN A 88 2.26 25.42 4.93
CA GLN A 88 2.27 26.85 5.29
C GLN A 88 3.36 27.17 6.32
N LYS A 89 3.56 26.32 7.33
CA LYS A 89 4.68 26.44 8.30
C LYS A 89 6.04 26.36 7.59
N ALA A 90 6.14 25.53 6.55
CA ALA A 90 7.31 25.44 5.68
C ALA A 90 7.42 26.59 4.66
N LYS A 91 6.52 27.59 4.73
CA LYS A 91 6.46 28.75 3.82
C LYS A 91 6.30 28.37 2.34
N LYS A 92 5.64 27.24 2.07
CA LYS A 92 5.26 26.85 0.71
C LYS A 92 4.20 27.80 0.16
N THR A 93 4.32 28.08 -1.13
CA THR A 93 3.38 28.83 -1.96
C THR A 93 2.34 27.90 -2.59
N GLU A 94 1.30 28.46 -3.20
CA GLU A 94 0.22 27.67 -3.81
C GLU A 94 0.70 26.73 -4.92
N SER A 95 1.79 27.06 -5.62
CA SER A 95 2.37 26.22 -6.67
C SER A 95 3.28 25.11 -6.16
N ASP A 96 3.69 25.15 -4.89
CA ASP A 96 4.64 24.19 -4.36
C ASP A 96 4.00 22.82 -4.10
N PRO A 97 4.72 21.71 -4.38
CA PRO A 97 4.20 20.38 -4.18
C PRO A 97 4.07 20.03 -2.69
N VAL A 98 2.99 19.32 -2.36
CA VAL A 98 2.66 18.79 -1.04
C VAL A 98 2.32 17.32 -1.20
N THR A 99 3.04 16.46 -0.48
CA THR A 99 2.75 15.04 -0.37
C THR A 99 1.91 14.81 0.87
N ILE A 100 0.77 14.15 0.71
CA ILE A 100 -0.17 13.88 1.80
C ILE A 100 -0.10 12.39 2.11
N GLU A 101 0.13 12.03 3.37
CA GLU A 101 0.06 10.63 3.79
C GLU A 101 -1.36 10.30 4.24
N MET A 102 -1.99 9.32 3.60
CA MET A 102 -3.32 8.86 3.95
C MET A 102 -3.39 7.33 3.87
N ASN A 103 -4.05 6.70 4.84
CA ASN A 103 -4.33 5.27 4.72
C ASN A 103 -5.41 5.05 3.63
N LEU A 104 -5.48 3.82 3.10
CA LEU A 104 -6.38 3.47 2.01
C LEU A 104 -7.87 3.74 2.33
N LEU A 105 -8.29 3.53 3.58
CA LEU A 105 -9.67 3.82 4.00
C LEU A 105 -9.96 5.32 3.89
N THR A 106 -9.09 6.18 4.43
CA THR A 106 -9.21 7.64 4.33
C THR A 106 -9.17 8.12 2.88
N ALA A 107 -8.32 7.51 2.04
CA ALA A 107 -8.27 7.82 0.61
C ALA A 107 -9.59 7.50 -0.12
N ASN A 108 -10.17 6.34 0.16
CA ASN A 108 -11.47 5.95 -0.41
C ASN A 108 -12.59 6.88 0.07
N ASN A 109 -12.62 7.19 1.37
CA ASN A 109 -13.57 8.15 1.93
C ASN A 109 -13.43 9.53 1.30
N PHE A 110 -12.19 10.00 1.11
CA PHE A 110 -11.92 11.26 0.43
C PHE A 110 -12.52 11.24 -0.98
N LEU A 111 -12.24 10.20 -1.77
CA LEU A 111 -12.76 10.10 -3.13
C LEU A 111 -14.29 10.09 -3.16
N THR A 112 -14.92 9.30 -2.29
CA THR A 112 -16.39 9.22 -2.20
C THR A 112 -17.02 10.56 -1.84
N LEU A 113 -16.47 11.27 -0.84
CA LEU A 113 -16.98 12.58 -0.43
C LEU A 113 -16.71 13.63 -1.52
N PHE A 114 -15.50 13.66 -2.07
CA PHE A 114 -15.08 14.64 -3.06
C PHE A 114 -15.90 14.55 -4.35
N GLN A 115 -16.23 13.33 -4.80
CA GLN A 115 -17.06 13.10 -5.99
C GLN A 115 -18.50 13.60 -5.86
N ARG A 116 -19.00 13.83 -4.64
CA ARG A 116 -20.36 14.33 -4.40
C ARG A 116 -20.45 15.84 -4.46
N ALA A 117 -19.31 16.55 -4.51
CA ALA A 117 -19.31 17.99 -4.51
C ALA A 117 -19.87 18.57 -5.81
N SER A 118 -20.62 19.67 -5.69
CA SER A 118 -20.99 20.50 -6.81
C SER A 118 -19.90 21.54 -7.05
N ILE A 119 -19.34 21.57 -8.26
CA ILE A 119 -18.26 22.48 -8.63
C ILE A 119 -18.64 23.31 -9.86
N PRO A 120 -18.18 24.56 -9.96
CA PRO A 120 -18.31 25.32 -11.20
C PRO A 120 -17.45 24.66 -12.29
N GLY A 121 -17.91 24.75 -13.55
CA GLY A 121 -17.17 24.19 -14.69
C GLY A 121 -15.75 24.74 -14.84
N SER A 122 -15.51 25.98 -14.40
CA SER A 122 -14.17 26.59 -14.37
C SER A 122 -13.18 25.88 -13.44
N ALA A 123 -13.66 25.05 -12.51
CA ALA A 123 -12.82 24.26 -11.60
C ALA A 123 -12.65 22.80 -12.05
N ALA A 124 -13.20 22.40 -13.20
CA ALA A 124 -13.25 21.00 -13.63
C ALA A 124 -11.85 20.38 -13.80
N GLU A 125 -10.92 21.09 -14.43
CA GLU A 125 -9.54 20.62 -14.61
C GLU A 125 -8.84 20.39 -13.28
N ARG A 126 -8.99 21.34 -12.35
CA ARG A 126 -8.41 21.26 -11.01
C ARG A 126 -8.99 20.10 -10.20
N PHE A 127 -10.31 19.92 -10.27
CA PHE A 127 -10.98 18.79 -9.63
C PHE A 127 -10.50 17.45 -10.17
N GLN A 128 -10.32 17.34 -11.49
CA GLN A 128 -9.78 16.14 -12.11
C GLN A 128 -8.31 15.91 -11.73
N ALA A 129 -7.50 16.96 -11.64
CA ALA A 129 -6.10 16.86 -11.21
C ALA A 129 -5.96 16.29 -9.79
N VAL A 130 -6.79 16.75 -8.85
CA VAL A 130 -6.83 16.22 -7.48
C VAL A 130 -7.15 14.72 -7.46
N LYS A 131 -8.18 14.30 -8.21
CA LYS A 131 -8.53 12.88 -8.34
C LYS A 131 -7.39 12.08 -8.95
N GLN A 132 -6.73 12.61 -9.98
CA GLN A 132 -5.63 11.94 -10.65
C GLN A 132 -4.42 11.76 -9.74
N ALA A 133 -4.09 12.74 -8.89
CA ALA A 133 -3.03 12.62 -7.91
C ALA A 133 -3.30 11.47 -6.92
N LEU A 134 -4.56 11.28 -6.52
CA LEU A 134 -4.96 10.16 -5.68
C LEU A 134 -4.83 8.81 -6.41
N TYR A 135 -5.34 8.69 -7.63
CA TYR A 135 -5.21 7.46 -8.41
C TYR A 135 -3.75 7.10 -8.74
N ALA A 136 -2.93 8.11 -9.04
CA ALA A 136 -1.50 7.92 -9.29
C ALA A 136 -0.78 7.35 -8.05
N SER A 137 -1.22 7.71 -6.85
CA SER A 137 -0.66 7.18 -5.60
C SER A 137 -1.11 5.77 -5.25
N ALA A 138 -2.23 5.31 -5.83
CA ALA A 138 -2.78 3.96 -5.63
C ALA A 138 -2.27 2.96 -6.67
N SER A 139 -1.70 3.44 -7.78
CA SER A 139 -0.97 2.59 -8.70
C SER A 139 0.26 2.06 -7.96
N PRO A 140 0.60 0.76 -8.05
CA PRO A 140 1.85 0.28 -7.48
C PRO A 140 2.99 1.04 -8.17
N GLN A 141 3.56 2.03 -7.47
CA GLN A 141 4.88 2.54 -7.82
C GLN A 141 5.75 1.29 -7.91
N GLN A 142 6.14 0.91 -9.14
CA GLN A 142 7.25 0.02 -9.32
C GLN A 142 8.38 0.59 -8.47
N SER A 143 8.77 -0.15 -7.44
CA SER A 143 9.95 0.08 -6.63
C SER A 143 11.19 0.04 -7.55
N GLN A 144 11.43 1.10 -8.31
CA GLN A 144 12.65 1.32 -9.07
C GLN A 144 13.57 2.20 -8.23
N GLY A 145 14.68 1.61 -7.80
CA GLY A 145 15.76 2.28 -7.07
C GLY A 145 16.40 1.36 -6.02
N GLN A 146 16.97 0.23 -6.43
CA GLN A 146 18.42 0.08 -6.65
C GLN A 146 19.27 0.07 -5.36
N LYS A 147 19.58 -1.12 -4.88
CA LYS A 147 20.96 -1.41 -4.45
C LYS A 147 21.66 -2.06 -5.64
N ARG A 148 22.54 -1.30 -6.29
CA ARG A 148 23.62 -1.87 -7.11
C ARG A 148 24.71 -2.38 -6.18
#